data_AF-A0A330LA17-F1
#
_entry.id   AF-A0A330LA17-F1
#
_cell.length_a   1.000
_cell.length_b   1.000
_cell.length_c   1.000
_cell.angle_alpha   90.00
_cell.angle_beta   90.00
_cell.angle_gamma   90.00
#
_symmetry.space_group_name_H-M   'P 1'
#
loop_
_entity.id
_entity.type
_entity.pdbx_description
1 polymer ?
#
loop_
_entity_poly.entity_id
_entity_poly.type
_entity_poly.pdbx_seq_one_letter_code
_entity_poly.pdbx_strand_id
1 'polypeptide(L)'
;MLRLGFVMLLTLPLLTGCASSFIDLRENLDGHRSSFEEKLAGDPVKMEQFRACSGQAHDGSSLPLSLATDTPATQPVSAPVTSAGRLRAPVQALVERIHERAGNNATSLGVLSGMVDDFADSSRRRLDLDKLRLLTDAIRHWQAHLDFDDDALAKDASLFARLFLAYNRAYFGDVRYAIAPDPASGTVRGIVQITSRGFVDRGGNTVRFPGLSATAQIDATRTVELTTTPVNSQQVSADLTRIFLEAFFDAAFRVPAVHQATALHLPAQTPLYPAFDPSHPSISLDALATVTQRALKTEAIVLSLTGKALRGGSLFGTNNETVVATLETAAGVFAKKLVEHEGFCYFQVTPHP
;
A
#
# COMPACT_ATOMS: atom_id res chain seq x y z
N MET A 1 -58.50 -24.45 -30.65
CA MET A 1 -57.83 -23.13 -30.66
C MET A 1 -57.50 -22.74 -29.22
N LEU A 2 -56.30 -23.08 -28.75
CA LEU A 2 -55.76 -22.63 -27.46
C LEU A 2 -54.33 -22.11 -27.70
N ARG A 3 -54.02 -20.98 -27.08
CA ARG A 3 -52.94 -20.03 -27.44
C ARG A 3 -51.53 -20.57 -27.16
N LEU A 4 -50.72 -20.71 -28.22
CA LEU A 4 -49.25 -20.68 -28.18
C LEU A 4 -48.83 -19.20 -28.03
N GLY A 5 -48.59 -18.72 -26.81
CA GLY A 5 -48.23 -17.30 -26.66
C GLY A 5 -47.65 -16.85 -25.32
N PHE A 6 -47.30 -17.76 -24.41
CA PHE A 6 -46.90 -17.35 -23.06
C PHE A 6 -45.63 -18.01 -22.49
N VAL A 7 -44.95 -18.88 -23.25
CA VAL A 7 -43.76 -19.59 -22.75
C VAL A 7 -42.43 -18.93 -23.20
N MET A 8 -42.48 -17.92 -24.09
CA MET A 8 -41.29 -17.27 -24.66
C MET A 8 -40.87 -15.97 -23.96
N LEU A 9 -41.42 -15.66 -22.77
CA LEU A 9 -41.04 -14.44 -22.02
C LEU A 9 -40.40 -14.69 -20.64
N LEU A 10 -40.21 -15.95 -20.25
CA LEU A 10 -39.65 -16.31 -18.94
C LEU A 10 -38.23 -16.92 -18.99
N THR A 11 -37.63 -17.04 -20.17
CA THR A 11 -36.25 -17.56 -20.34
C THR A 11 -35.21 -16.49 -20.68
N LEU A 12 -35.57 -15.20 -20.61
CA LEU A 12 -34.67 -14.08 -20.91
C LEU A 12 -34.36 -13.18 -19.67
N PRO A 13 -33.79 -13.76 -18.59
CA PRO A 13 -32.73 -13.01 -17.90
C PRO A 13 -31.53 -13.86 -17.44
N LEU A 14 -31.28 -15.04 -18.04
CA LEU A 14 -30.13 -15.88 -17.69
C LEU A 14 -28.89 -15.70 -18.61
N LEU A 15 -28.90 -14.69 -19.49
CA LEU A 15 -27.83 -14.46 -20.48
C LEU A 15 -27.11 -13.11 -20.34
N THR A 16 -27.30 -12.36 -19.26
CA THR A 16 -26.53 -11.13 -19.00
C THR A 16 -25.79 -11.26 -17.68
N GLY A 17 -24.57 -11.78 -17.76
CA GLY A 17 -23.64 -11.78 -16.64
C GLY A 17 -22.59 -12.88 -16.74
N CYS A 18 -21.79 -12.90 -17.80
CA CYS A 18 -20.42 -13.39 -17.64
C CYS A 18 -19.74 -12.42 -16.66
N ALA A 19 -19.90 -12.66 -15.36
CA ALA A 19 -19.27 -11.86 -14.32
C ALA A 19 -17.77 -12.06 -14.45
N SER A 20 -17.09 -11.09 -15.08
CA SER A 20 -15.65 -11.11 -15.21
C SER A 20 -15.01 -11.12 -13.82
N SER A 21 -14.01 -11.95 -13.59
CA SER A 21 -13.13 -11.90 -12.39
C SER A 21 -12.25 -10.65 -12.36
N PHE A 22 -12.51 -9.68 -13.23
CA PHE A 22 -11.74 -8.47 -13.40
C PHE A 22 -12.57 -7.26 -12.97
N ILE A 23 -11.94 -6.37 -12.22
CA ILE A 23 -12.43 -5.02 -11.98
C ILE A 23 -11.79 -4.13 -13.05
N ASP A 24 -12.59 -3.56 -13.94
CA ASP A 24 -12.12 -2.55 -14.89
C ASP A 24 -11.93 -1.21 -14.15
N LEU A 25 -10.71 -0.69 -14.21
CA LEU A 25 -10.33 0.55 -13.56
C LEU A 25 -10.19 1.73 -14.53
N ARG A 26 -10.31 1.49 -15.83
CA ARG A 26 -10.04 2.47 -16.88
C ARG A 26 -10.87 3.74 -16.70
N GLU A 27 -12.19 3.61 -16.68
CA GLU A 27 -13.11 4.76 -16.63
C GLU A 27 -12.99 5.59 -15.33
N ASN A 28 -12.62 4.95 -14.22
CA ASN A 28 -12.61 5.58 -12.90
C ASN A 28 -11.24 6.17 -12.51
N LEU A 29 -10.14 5.63 -13.03
CA LEU A 29 -8.78 6.14 -12.79
C LEU A 29 -8.33 7.15 -13.84
N ASP A 30 -8.82 7.04 -15.08
CA ASP A 30 -8.37 7.90 -16.19
C ASP A 30 -8.71 9.39 -15.97
N GLY A 31 -9.79 9.72 -15.24
CA GLY A 31 -10.15 11.10 -14.89
C GLY A 31 -9.12 11.84 -13.99
N HIS A 32 -8.22 11.11 -13.32
CA HIS A 32 -7.17 11.69 -12.46
C HIS A 32 -5.75 11.44 -12.98
N ARG A 33 -5.63 10.58 -13.98
CA ARG A 33 -4.39 10.07 -14.57
C ARG A 33 -4.60 9.91 -16.08
N SER A 34 -4.77 11.01 -16.82
CA SER A 34 -4.13 11.04 -18.14
C SER A 34 -2.70 10.59 -17.90
N SER A 35 -2.31 9.47 -18.51
CA SER A 35 -1.12 8.71 -18.13
C SER A 35 0.03 9.70 -17.93
N PHE A 36 0.85 9.57 -16.88
CA PHE A 36 2.01 10.44 -16.72
C PHE A 36 2.85 10.47 -18.01
N GLU A 37 2.85 9.35 -18.74
CA GLU A 37 3.37 9.24 -20.10
C GLU A 37 2.63 10.12 -21.13
N GLU A 38 1.30 10.14 -21.16
CA GLU A 38 0.55 11.03 -22.06
C GLU A 38 0.89 12.50 -21.81
N LYS A 39 1.07 12.89 -20.54
CA LYS A 39 1.50 14.25 -20.18
C LYS A 39 2.93 14.56 -20.62
N LEU A 40 3.78 13.55 -20.68
CA LEU A 40 5.18 13.64 -21.12
C LEU A 40 5.36 13.34 -22.63
N ALA A 41 4.30 12.99 -23.37
CA ALA A 41 4.40 12.52 -24.75
C ALA A 41 5.00 13.57 -25.70
N GLY A 42 4.90 14.86 -25.34
CA GLY A 42 5.51 15.97 -26.07
C GLY A 42 7.00 16.22 -25.76
N ASP A 43 7.61 15.49 -24.82
CA ASP A 43 9.00 15.67 -24.39
C ASP A 43 9.71 14.30 -24.23
N PRO A 44 10.40 13.81 -25.28
CA PRO A 44 10.99 12.47 -25.28
C PRO A 44 12.09 12.31 -24.24
N VAL A 45 12.81 13.39 -23.90
CA VAL A 45 13.89 13.37 -22.89
C VAL A 45 13.29 13.17 -21.50
N LYS A 46 12.25 13.94 -21.15
CA LYS A 46 11.55 13.74 -19.87
C LYS A 46 10.86 12.38 -19.80
N MET A 47 10.31 11.90 -20.91
CA MET A 47 9.73 10.56 -20.98
C MET A 47 10.77 9.47 -20.67
N GLU A 48 11.98 9.57 -21.23
CA GLU A 48 13.06 8.63 -20.97
C GLU A 48 13.49 8.67 -19.50
N GLN A 49 13.70 9.86 -18.94
CA GLN A 49 14.04 10.03 -17.52
C GLN A 49 12.94 9.51 -16.59
N PHE A 50 11.67 9.76 -16.92
CA PHE A 50 10.53 9.23 -16.17
C PHE A 50 10.55 7.71 -16.18
N ARG A 51 10.80 7.09 -17.34
CA ARG A 51 10.88 5.63 -17.48
C ARG A 51 12.05 5.05 -16.70
N ALA A 52 13.20 5.71 -16.73
CA ALA A 52 14.37 5.31 -15.95
C ALA A 52 14.08 5.33 -14.45
N CYS A 53 13.52 6.43 -13.93
CA CYS A 53 13.14 6.53 -12.52
C CYS A 53 12.14 5.43 -12.12
N SER A 54 11.05 5.27 -12.88
CA SER A 54 9.99 4.36 -12.46
C SER A 54 10.32 2.88 -12.66
N GLY A 55 11.33 2.56 -13.47
CA GLY A 55 11.89 1.22 -13.63
C GLY A 55 13.08 0.91 -12.74
N GLN A 56 13.56 1.87 -11.95
CA GLN A 56 14.75 1.71 -11.14
C GLN A 56 14.53 0.70 -10.01
N ALA A 57 15.22 -0.44 -10.08
CA ALA A 57 15.31 -1.38 -8.96
C ALA A 57 16.36 -0.89 -7.95
N HIS A 58 15.98 -0.75 -6.69
CA HIS A 58 16.91 -0.35 -5.63
C HIS A 58 17.64 -1.57 -5.07
N ASP A 59 18.92 -1.71 -5.41
CA ASP A 59 19.80 -2.85 -5.08
C ASP A 59 20.31 -2.89 -3.62
N GLY A 60 20.02 -1.86 -2.82
CA GLY A 60 20.55 -1.75 -1.45
C GLY A 60 21.78 -0.85 -1.33
N SER A 61 22.24 -0.23 -2.43
CA SER A 61 23.19 0.88 -2.38
C SER A 61 22.58 2.14 -1.73
N SER A 62 23.46 2.97 -1.18
CA SER A 62 23.11 4.23 -0.52
C SER A 62 22.48 5.21 -1.50
N LEU A 63 21.45 5.90 -1.01
CA LEU A 63 20.80 7.08 -1.59
C LEU A 63 21.81 8.13 -2.06
N PRO A 64 21.47 8.93 -3.11
CA PRO A 64 20.12 9.42 -3.38
C PRO A 64 19.47 8.94 -4.70
N LEU A 65 18.14 9.03 -4.73
CA LEU A 65 17.26 8.98 -5.92
C LEU A 65 17.49 10.15 -6.91
N SER A 66 18.60 10.87 -6.78
CA SER A 66 18.96 11.95 -7.68
C SER A 66 19.39 11.32 -8.99
N LEU A 67 18.70 11.66 -10.08
CA LEU A 67 19.20 11.45 -11.44
C LEU A 67 20.63 11.98 -11.49
N ALA A 68 21.61 11.08 -11.53
CA ALA A 68 23.00 11.46 -11.68
C ALA A 68 23.14 12.25 -12.98
N THR A 69 23.38 13.55 -12.87
CA THR A 69 23.59 14.48 -13.98
C THR A 69 24.96 14.29 -14.63
N ASP A 70 25.48 13.06 -14.74
CA ASP A 70 26.81 12.81 -15.29
C ASP A 70 26.78 11.70 -16.36
N THR A 71 26.89 12.16 -17.61
CA THR A 71 27.56 11.55 -18.78
C THR A 71 27.13 10.13 -19.23
N PRO A 72 26.81 9.91 -20.53
CA PRO A 72 26.31 8.62 -21.00
C PRO A 72 27.41 7.56 -21.00
N ALA A 73 27.40 6.69 -20.00
CA ALA A 73 28.07 5.40 -20.12
C ALA A 73 27.25 4.54 -21.08
N THR A 74 27.87 4.20 -22.20
CA THR A 74 27.40 3.32 -23.28
C THR A 74 26.74 2.06 -22.72
N GLN A 75 25.42 2.08 -22.49
CA GLN A 75 24.63 0.87 -22.30
C GLN A 75 24.06 0.44 -23.65
N PRO A 76 24.09 -0.87 -23.97
CA PRO A 76 23.52 -1.38 -25.20
C PRO A 76 22.02 -1.08 -25.21
N VAL A 77 21.57 -0.46 -26.32
CA VAL A 77 20.18 -0.13 -26.61
C VAL A 77 19.31 -1.36 -26.34
N SER A 78 18.67 -1.36 -25.17
CA SER A 78 17.75 -2.41 -24.76
C SER A 78 16.40 -2.12 -25.41
N ALA A 79 15.72 -3.18 -25.83
CA ALA A 79 14.43 -3.16 -26.51
C ALA A 79 13.42 -2.18 -25.88
N PRO A 80 12.43 -1.67 -26.63
CA PRO A 80 11.43 -0.74 -26.10
C PRO A 80 10.79 -1.33 -24.84
N VAL A 81 11.12 -0.74 -23.69
CA VAL A 81 10.51 -1.11 -22.41
C VAL A 81 9.04 -0.71 -22.51
N THR A 82 8.17 -1.70 -22.73
CA THR A 82 6.73 -1.52 -22.63
C THR A 82 6.39 -0.98 -21.24
N SER A 83 5.40 -0.09 -21.14
CA SER A 83 4.96 0.53 -19.87
C SER A 83 4.77 -0.46 -18.73
N ALA A 84 4.29 -1.68 -19.03
CA ALA A 84 4.12 -2.78 -18.08
C ALA A 84 5.44 -3.26 -17.44
N GLY A 85 6.48 -3.49 -18.25
CA GLY A 85 7.76 -4.02 -17.79
C GLY A 85 8.51 -3.09 -16.82
N ARG A 86 8.20 -1.79 -16.86
CA ARG A 86 8.87 -0.79 -16.04
C ARG A 86 8.53 -0.90 -14.57
N LEU A 87 7.25 -0.78 -14.20
CA LEU A 87 6.83 -0.87 -12.79
C LEU A 87 7.08 -2.27 -12.22
N ARG A 88 7.07 -3.29 -13.08
CA ARG A 88 7.37 -4.66 -12.71
C ARG A 88 8.81 -4.85 -12.27
N ALA A 89 9.78 -4.20 -12.91
CA ALA A 89 11.20 -4.40 -12.66
C ALA A 89 11.61 -4.25 -11.18
N PRO A 90 11.32 -3.14 -10.46
CA PRO A 90 11.66 -3.01 -9.04
C PRO A 90 10.96 -4.04 -8.14
N VAL A 91 9.72 -4.40 -8.46
CA VAL A 91 8.94 -5.40 -7.72
C VAL A 91 9.55 -6.78 -7.91
N GLN A 92 9.83 -7.18 -9.16
CA GLN A 92 10.44 -8.46 -9.48
C GLN A 92 11.84 -8.58 -8.87
N ALA A 93 12.67 -7.54 -8.96
CA ALA A 93 13.99 -7.52 -8.34
C ALA A 93 13.93 -7.65 -6.81
N LEU A 94 12.89 -7.13 -6.15
CA LEU A 94 12.68 -7.36 -4.72
C LEU A 94 12.25 -8.81 -4.45
N VAL A 95 11.29 -9.35 -5.22
CA VAL A 95 10.82 -10.74 -5.08
C VAL A 95 11.96 -11.73 -5.27
N GLU A 96 12.78 -11.57 -6.30
CA GLU A 96 13.94 -12.42 -6.58
C GLU A 96 14.94 -12.42 -5.41
N ARG A 97 15.25 -11.25 -4.85
CA ARG A 97 16.13 -11.15 -3.68
C ARG A 97 15.56 -11.78 -2.42
N ILE A 98 14.24 -11.66 -2.21
CA ILE A 98 13.58 -12.35 -1.09
C ILE A 98 13.61 -13.86 -1.35
N HIS A 99 13.43 -14.31 -2.58
CA HIS A 99 13.48 -15.72 -2.95
C HIS A 99 14.86 -16.34 -2.78
N GLU A 100 15.93 -15.65 -3.16
CA GLU A 100 17.31 -16.08 -2.93
C GLU A 100 17.62 -16.31 -1.44
N ARG A 101 16.95 -15.59 -0.54
CA ARG A 101 17.22 -15.64 0.92
C ARG A 101 16.25 -16.54 1.68
N ALA A 102 14.96 -16.42 1.42
CA ALA A 102 13.88 -17.11 2.11
C ALA A 102 13.42 -18.39 1.38
N GLY A 103 14.00 -18.69 0.21
CA GLY A 103 13.67 -19.86 -0.59
C GLY A 103 12.19 -19.90 -1.01
N ASN A 104 11.57 -21.07 -0.85
CA ASN A 104 10.19 -21.34 -1.28
C ASN A 104 9.13 -20.45 -0.61
N ASN A 105 9.43 -19.84 0.54
CA ASN A 105 8.48 -18.95 1.22
C ASN A 105 8.18 -17.68 0.39
N ALA A 106 9.11 -17.27 -0.46
CA ALA A 106 8.97 -16.09 -1.32
C ALA A 106 8.18 -16.33 -2.60
N THR A 107 7.93 -17.59 -2.99
CA THR A 107 7.27 -17.93 -4.26
C THR A 107 5.87 -17.32 -4.34
N SER A 108 5.19 -17.19 -3.19
CA SER A 108 3.88 -16.55 -3.06
C SER A 108 3.89 -15.06 -3.44
N LEU A 109 5.03 -14.38 -3.35
CA LEU A 109 5.16 -12.94 -3.70
C LEU A 109 5.18 -12.69 -5.20
N GLY A 110 5.41 -13.71 -6.04
CA GLY A 110 5.43 -13.58 -7.50
C GLY A 110 4.10 -13.07 -8.08
N VAL A 111 2.98 -13.23 -7.35
CA VAL A 111 1.67 -12.67 -7.73
C VAL A 111 1.71 -11.15 -7.86
N LEU A 112 2.53 -10.45 -7.05
CA LEU A 112 2.63 -8.99 -7.08
C LEU A 112 3.16 -8.49 -8.42
N SER A 113 4.22 -9.12 -8.96
CA SER A 113 4.75 -8.78 -10.28
C SER A 113 3.69 -8.95 -11.39
N GLY A 114 2.92 -10.03 -11.33
CA GLY A 114 1.86 -10.30 -12.31
C GLY A 114 0.64 -9.36 -12.18
N MET A 115 0.38 -8.81 -10.99
CA MET A 115 -0.64 -7.78 -10.79
C MET A 115 -0.17 -6.41 -11.28
N VAL A 116 1.13 -6.10 -11.13
CA VAL A 116 1.70 -4.83 -11.59
C VAL A 116 1.58 -4.69 -13.10
N ASP A 117 1.83 -5.76 -13.86
CA ASP A 117 1.65 -5.74 -15.32
C ASP A 117 0.21 -5.40 -15.72
N ASP A 118 -0.77 -6.06 -15.11
CA ASP A 118 -2.20 -5.83 -15.41
C ASP A 118 -2.64 -4.40 -15.06
N PHE A 119 -2.03 -3.80 -14.03
CA PHE A 119 -2.34 -2.44 -13.62
C PHE A 119 -1.60 -1.37 -14.44
N ALA A 120 -0.38 -1.68 -14.88
CA ALA A 120 0.49 -0.77 -15.63
C ALA A 120 0.08 -0.65 -17.11
N ASP A 121 -0.56 -1.66 -17.68
CA ASP A 121 -1.12 -1.60 -19.03
C ASP A 121 -2.25 -0.57 -19.12
N SER A 122 -1.98 0.60 -19.71
CA SER A 122 -2.96 1.67 -19.90
C SER A 122 -4.14 1.25 -20.79
N SER A 123 -3.96 0.26 -21.67
CA SER A 123 -5.02 -0.23 -22.55
C SER A 123 -5.97 -1.20 -21.85
N ARG A 124 -5.56 -1.78 -20.71
CA ARG A 124 -6.26 -2.87 -20.02
C ARG A 124 -6.18 -2.77 -18.49
N ARG A 125 -6.16 -1.56 -17.91
CA ARG A 125 -6.05 -1.34 -16.46
C ARG A 125 -7.12 -2.14 -15.71
N ARG A 126 -6.72 -3.25 -15.11
CA ARG A 126 -7.62 -4.20 -14.47
C ARG A 126 -7.03 -4.76 -13.19
N LEU A 127 -7.90 -5.12 -12.27
CA LEU A 127 -7.54 -5.94 -11.13
C LEU A 127 -8.20 -7.30 -11.25
N ASP A 128 -7.39 -8.35 -11.29
CA ASP A 128 -7.82 -9.74 -11.25
C ASP A 128 -8.11 -10.14 -9.80
N LEU A 129 -9.37 -10.50 -9.52
CA LEU A 129 -9.83 -10.90 -8.20
C LEU A 129 -9.18 -12.20 -7.73
N ASP A 130 -8.83 -13.12 -8.63
CA ASP A 130 -8.17 -14.37 -8.25
C ASP A 130 -6.72 -14.11 -7.88
N LYS A 131 -6.03 -13.20 -8.59
CA LYS A 131 -4.70 -12.72 -8.16
C LYS A 131 -4.76 -11.98 -6.82
N LEU A 132 -5.80 -11.18 -6.59
CA LEU A 132 -6.00 -10.52 -5.29
C LEU A 132 -6.17 -11.54 -4.15
N ARG A 133 -6.90 -12.64 -4.37
CA ARG A 133 -7.01 -13.72 -3.39
C ARG A 133 -5.67 -14.38 -3.11
N LEU A 134 -4.91 -14.74 -4.15
CA LEU A 134 -3.56 -15.28 -4.01
C LEU A 134 -2.63 -14.32 -3.26
N LEU A 135 -2.75 -13.02 -3.50
CA LEU A 135 -2.04 -11.99 -2.74
C LEU A 135 -2.45 -12.00 -1.26
N THR A 136 -3.74 -12.04 -0.94
CA THR A 136 -4.18 -12.10 0.47
C THR A 136 -3.70 -13.37 1.18
N ASP A 137 -3.61 -14.49 0.47
CA ASP A 137 -3.03 -15.73 1.00
C ASP A 137 -1.52 -15.59 1.26
N ALA A 138 -0.79 -14.96 0.35
CA ALA A 138 0.63 -14.64 0.55
C ALA A 138 0.82 -13.73 1.77
N ILE A 139 0.02 -12.68 1.91
CA ILE A 139 0.05 -11.76 3.06
C ILE A 139 -0.15 -12.52 4.36
N ARG A 140 -1.19 -13.36 4.43
CA ARG A 140 -1.49 -14.18 5.61
C ARG A 140 -0.33 -15.11 5.96
N HIS A 141 0.29 -15.74 4.96
CA HIS A 141 1.46 -16.60 5.16
C HIS A 141 2.64 -15.83 5.77
N TRP A 142 2.93 -14.64 5.26
CA TRP A 142 4.00 -13.78 5.77
C TRP A 142 3.70 -13.20 7.17
N GLN A 143 2.45 -12.82 7.43
CA GLN A 143 2.01 -12.38 8.76
C GLN A 143 2.17 -13.50 9.80
N ALA A 144 1.84 -14.75 9.45
CA ALA A 144 2.07 -15.90 10.33
C ALA A 144 3.56 -16.19 10.57
N HIS A 145 4.44 -15.80 9.64
CA HIS A 145 5.89 -15.99 9.78
C HIS A 145 6.51 -14.99 10.77
N LEU A 146 5.90 -13.83 11.01
CA LEU A 146 6.35 -12.86 12.02
C LEU A 146 6.17 -13.39 13.45
N ASP A 147 5.15 -14.21 13.69
CA ASP A 147 4.64 -14.54 15.04
C ASP A 147 5.59 -15.45 15.87
N PHE A 148 6.66 -15.98 15.26
CA PHE A 148 7.49 -17.00 15.91
C PHE A 148 8.97 -16.66 16.06
N ASP A 149 9.49 -15.62 15.40
CA ASP A 149 10.94 -15.40 15.40
C ASP A 149 11.33 -13.97 14.97
N ASP A 150 11.04 -12.98 15.81
CA ASP A 150 11.58 -11.61 15.71
C ASP A 150 13.12 -11.63 15.51
N ASP A 151 13.79 -12.65 16.07
CA ASP A 151 15.22 -12.89 15.91
C ASP A 151 15.59 -13.50 14.55
N ALA A 152 14.72 -14.26 13.88
CA ALA A 152 14.93 -14.70 12.49
C ALA A 152 14.70 -13.57 11.48
N LEU A 153 13.70 -12.71 11.70
CA LEU A 153 13.53 -11.52 10.86
C LEU A 153 14.64 -10.48 11.10
N ALA A 154 15.15 -10.37 12.32
CA ALA A 154 16.35 -9.57 12.60
C ALA A 154 17.59 -10.12 11.88
N LYS A 155 17.63 -11.43 11.60
CA LYS A 155 18.67 -12.08 10.77
C LYS A 155 18.42 -11.91 9.27
N ASP A 156 17.16 -11.76 8.83
CA ASP A 156 16.83 -11.36 7.46
C ASP A 156 17.10 -9.87 7.26
N ALA A 157 18.34 -9.56 6.85
CA ALA A 157 18.81 -8.20 6.62
C ALA A 157 18.14 -7.47 5.43
N SER A 158 17.09 -8.03 4.81
CA SER A 158 16.35 -7.34 3.74
C SER A 158 15.67 -6.06 4.25
N LEU A 159 15.55 -5.05 3.38
CA LEU A 159 14.82 -3.83 3.74
C LEU A 159 13.32 -4.14 3.95
N PHE A 160 12.76 -5.06 3.15
CA PHE A 160 11.37 -5.49 3.31
C PHE A 160 11.11 -6.09 4.69
N ALA A 161 11.89 -7.09 5.12
CA ALA A 161 11.72 -7.70 6.44
C ALA A 161 11.84 -6.67 7.57
N ARG A 162 12.82 -5.76 7.48
CA ARG A 162 13.01 -4.68 8.47
C ARG A 162 11.85 -3.70 8.53
N LEU A 163 11.34 -3.25 7.38
CA LEU A 163 10.17 -2.38 7.31
C LEU A 163 8.94 -3.11 7.85
N PHE A 164 8.73 -4.36 7.42
CA PHE A 164 7.58 -5.15 7.81
C PHE A 164 7.56 -5.40 9.33
N LEU A 165 8.70 -5.75 9.92
CA LEU A 165 8.86 -5.88 11.37
C LEU A 165 8.61 -4.55 12.09
N ALA A 166 9.24 -3.46 11.63
CA ALA A 166 9.09 -2.14 12.25
C ALA A 166 7.63 -1.64 12.20
N TYR A 167 6.93 -1.88 11.09
CA TYR A 167 5.55 -1.45 10.90
C TYR A 167 4.61 -2.25 11.82
N ASN A 168 4.80 -3.57 11.91
CA ASN A 168 4.05 -4.39 12.86
C ASN A 168 4.32 -4.00 14.33
N ARG A 169 5.58 -3.76 14.69
CA ARG A 169 5.94 -3.29 16.04
C ARG A 169 5.32 -1.92 16.35
N ALA A 170 5.30 -0.99 15.40
CA ALA A 170 4.65 0.32 15.58
C ALA A 170 3.12 0.19 15.72
N TYR A 171 2.51 -0.75 15.00
CA TYR A 171 1.07 -1.00 15.07
C TYR A 171 0.65 -1.60 16.42
N PHE A 172 1.35 -2.63 16.89
CA PHE A 172 1.01 -3.38 18.11
C PHE A 172 1.67 -2.88 19.41
N GLY A 173 2.89 -2.32 19.34
CA GLY A 173 3.79 -2.25 20.50
C GLY A 173 4.06 -0.87 21.10
N ASP A 174 3.77 0.22 20.39
CA ASP A 174 4.17 1.56 20.83
C ASP A 174 3.11 2.21 21.75
N VAL A 175 2.89 1.59 22.92
CA VAL A 175 1.85 1.95 23.89
C VAL A 175 2.32 3.10 24.78
N ARG A 176 1.55 4.21 24.78
CA ARG A 176 1.77 5.34 25.69
C ARG A 176 0.73 5.38 26.80
N TYR A 177 1.16 5.82 27.98
CA TYR A 177 0.32 6.10 29.14
C TYR A 177 0.30 7.61 29.37
N ALA A 178 -0.88 8.23 29.34
CA ALA A 178 -1.07 9.61 29.73
C ALA A 178 -1.92 9.67 31.00
N ILE A 179 -1.51 10.47 31.98
CA ILE A 179 -2.28 10.74 33.21
C ILE A 179 -2.77 12.18 33.13
N ALA A 180 -4.07 12.39 32.99
CA ALA A 180 -4.66 13.73 33.06
C ALA A 180 -5.22 13.98 34.46
N PRO A 181 -4.75 14.99 35.22
CA PRO A 181 -5.35 15.38 36.49
C PRO A 181 -6.69 16.10 36.27
N ASP A 182 -7.70 15.74 37.04
CA ASP A 182 -8.98 16.44 37.10
C ASP A 182 -8.80 17.88 37.63
N PRO A 183 -9.09 18.92 36.83
CA PRO A 183 -8.92 20.31 37.24
C PRO A 183 -9.92 20.75 38.33
N ALA A 184 -10.99 20.00 38.59
CA ALA A 184 -12.05 20.41 39.52
C ALA A 184 -11.83 19.99 40.98
N SER A 185 -10.94 19.02 41.27
CA SER A 185 -10.92 18.36 42.59
C SER A 185 -9.65 18.52 43.43
N GLY A 186 -8.59 19.17 42.93
CA GLY A 186 -7.34 19.41 43.70
C GLY A 186 -6.67 18.14 44.27
N THR A 187 -7.16 16.97 43.89
CA THR A 187 -6.71 15.63 44.24
C THR A 187 -6.42 14.93 42.92
N VAL A 188 -5.34 14.13 42.85
CA VAL A 188 -4.93 13.43 41.62
C VAL A 188 -5.98 12.36 41.27
N ARG A 189 -7.08 12.76 40.63
CA ARG A 189 -7.98 11.88 39.88
C ARG A 189 -7.40 11.81 38.47
N GLY A 190 -6.76 10.69 38.16
CA GLY A 190 -6.09 10.50 36.88
C GLY A 190 -6.99 9.78 35.89
N ILE A 191 -7.20 10.35 34.70
CA ILE A 191 -7.57 9.55 33.54
C ILE A 191 -6.29 8.92 33.02
N VAL A 192 -6.18 7.59 33.07
CA VAL A 192 -5.07 6.86 32.42
C VAL A 192 -5.53 6.49 31.02
N GLN A 193 -4.99 7.17 30.00
CA GLN A 193 -5.22 6.83 28.61
C GLN A 193 -4.06 5.99 28.10
N ILE A 194 -4.38 4.76 27.70
CA ILE A 194 -3.48 3.84 27.00
C ILE A 194 -3.79 4.01 25.52
N THR A 195 -2.80 4.39 24.70
CA THR A 195 -2.96 4.45 23.24
C THR A 195 -1.71 3.96 22.53
N SER A 196 -1.88 3.16 21.48
CA SER A 196 -0.80 2.88 20.53
C SER A 196 -0.53 4.12 19.69
N ARG A 197 0.74 4.50 19.49
CA ARG A 197 1.09 5.56 18.50
C ARG A 197 0.61 5.18 17.11
N GLY A 198 0.65 3.88 16.80
CA GLY A 198 0.33 3.32 15.51
C GLY A 198 1.49 3.39 14.52
N PHE A 199 1.35 2.61 13.46
CA PHE A 199 2.21 2.70 12.28
C PHE A 199 1.90 4.01 11.53
N VAL A 200 2.94 4.74 11.13
CA VAL A 200 2.83 5.96 10.32
C VAL A 200 3.39 5.66 8.94
N ASP A 201 2.54 5.74 7.92
CA ASP A 201 2.95 5.51 6.54
C ASP A 201 3.92 6.59 6.03
N ARG A 202 4.50 6.35 4.84
CA ARG A 202 5.42 7.27 4.17
C ARG A 202 4.87 8.70 4.00
N GLY A 203 3.56 8.83 3.82
CA GLY A 203 2.86 10.12 3.67
C GLY A 203 2.48 10.80 4.98
N GLY A 204 2.69 10.14 6.12
CA GLY A 204 2.35 10.66 7.45
C GLY A 204 0.98 10.21 7.98
N ASN A 205 0.26 9.34 7.28
CA ASN A 205 -1.02 8.82 7.77
C ASN A 205 -0.79 7.77 8.85
N THR A 206 -1.50 7.88 9.97
CA THR A 206 -1.34 6.98 11.11
C THR A 206 -2.43 5.90 11.13
N VAL A 207 -2.02 4.65 11.29
CA VAL A 207 -2.88 3.47 11.43
C VAL A 207 -2.65 2.85 12.80
N ARG A 208 -3.71 2.76 13.62
CA ARG A 208 -3.62 2.35 15.03
C ARG A 208 -4.42 1.08 15.25
N PHE A 209 -3.87 0.20 16.08
CA PHE A 209 -4.58 -1.01 16.48
C PHE A 209 -5.82 -0.65 17.31
N PRO A 210 -7.03 -1.09 16.90
CA PRO A 210 -8.28 -0.67 17.54
C PRO A 210 -8.47 -1.21 18.96
N GLY A 211 -7.76 -2.25 19.38
CA GLY A 211 -7.94 -2.87 20.70
C GLY A 211 -7.10 -2.31 21.84
N LEU A 212 -6.24 -1.31 21.60
CA LEU A 212 -5.29 -0.80 22.59
C LEU A 212 -5.68 0.57 23.17
N SER A 213 -6.85 1.12 22.84
CA SER A 213 -7.40 2.29 23.54
C SER A 213 -8.14 1.86 24.80
N ALA A 214 -7.54 2.12 25.95
CA ALA A 214 -8.19 1.99 27.24
C ALA A 214 -8.14 3.33 27.98
N THR A 215 -9.30 3.80 28.46
CA THR A 215 -9.37 4.92 29.40
C THR A 215 -9.82 4.37 30.74
N ALA A 216 -8.99 4.54 31.77
CA ALA A 216 -9.39 4.29 33.15
C ALA A 216 -9.76 5.61 33.82
N GLN A 217 -11.01 5.77 34.23
CA GLN A 217 -11.46 6.90 35.05
C GLN A 217 -11.57 6.45 36.50
N ILE A 218 -10.89 7.15 37.41
CA ILE A 218 -10.98 6.92 38.86
C ILE A 218 -11.96 7.93 39.44
N ASP A 219 -13.16 7.48 39.79
CA ASP A 219 -14.18 8.35 40.39
C ASP A 219 -13.88 8.65 41.89
N ALA A 220 -14.59 9.63 42.46
CA ALA A 220 -14.55 10.02 43.87
C ALA A 220 -14.73 8.84 44.84
N THR A 221 -15.43 7.79 44.38
CA THR A 221 -15.72 6.55 45.10
C THR A 221 -14.61 5.50 44.98
N ARG A 222 -13.48 5.81 44.32
CA ARG A 222 -12.41 4.87 43.92
C ARG A 222 -12.88 3.75 42.99
N THR A 223 -13.99 3.95 42.30
CA THR A 223 -14.43 3.04 41.24
C THR A 223 -13.62 3.32 39.98
N VAL A 224 -13.14 2.25 39.34
CA VAL A 224 -12.37 2.32 38.09
C VAL A 224 -13.31 1.97 36.96
N GLU A 225 -13.67 2.94 36.13
CA GLU A 225 -14.38 2.69 34.88
C GLU A 225 -13.36 2.48 33.76
N LEU A 226 -13.34 1.29 33.19
CA LEU A 226 -12.45 0.93 32.08
C LEU A 226 -13.26 0.89 30.78
N THR A 227 -13.03 1.87 29.90
CA THR A 227 -13.62 1.87 28.56
C THR A 227 -12.58 1.32 27.58
N THR A 228 -12.90 0.20 26.93
CA THR A 228 -12.09 -0.36 25.84
C THR A 228 -12.86 -0.26 24.53
N THR A 229 -12.14 0.03 23.44
CA THR A 229 -12.71 -0.03 22.09
C THR A 229 -12.78 -1.49 21.63
N PRO A 230 -13.93 -1.94 21.08
CA PRO A 230 -14.07 -3.31 20.63
C PRO A 230 -13.13 -3.61 19.46
N VAL A 231 -12.49 -4.78 19.49
CA VAL A 231 -11.64 -5.24 18.40
C VAL A 231 -12.51 -5.68 17.21
N ASN A 232 -12.40 -4.99 16.08
CA ASN A 232 -13.07 -5.36 14.85
C ASN A 232 -12.13 -6.18 13.96
N SER A 233 -12.46 -7.45 13.70
CA SER A 233 -11.65 -8.34 12.85
C SER A 233 -11.46 -7.83 11.43
N GLN A 234 -12.47 -7.15 10.86
CA GLN A 234 -12.40 -6.55 9.53
C GLN A 234 -11.31 -5.48 9.50
N GLN A 235 -11.32 -4.58 10.48
CA GLN A 235 -10.32 -3.52 10.60
C GLN A 235 -8.91 -4.10 10.82
N VAL A 236 -8.76 -5.06 11.73
CA VAL A 236 -7.45 -5.69 11.98
C VAL A 236 -6.90 -6.37 10.72
N SER A 237 -7.74 -7.11 9.99
CA SER A 237 -7.33 -7.78 8.74
C SER A 237 -6.93 -6.79 7.63
N ALA A 238 -7.66 -5.68 7.52
CA ALA A 238 -7.36 -4.59 6.60
C ALA A 238 -6.03 -3.91 6.98
N ASP A 239 -5.82 -3.59 8.26
CA ASP A 239 -4.61 -2.95 8.75
C ASP A 239 -3.36 -3.83 8.54
N LEU A 240 -3.45 -5.13 8.84
CA LEU A 240 -2.35 -6.07 8.59
C LEU A 240 -2.02 -6.22 7.10
N THR A 241 -3.04 -6.20 6.25
CA THR A 241 -2.88 -6.18 4.78
C THR A 241 -2.16 -4.91 4.33
N ARG A 242 -2.59 -3.75 4.84
CA ARG A 242 -1.95 -2.47 4.55
C ARG A 242 -0.50 -2.47 5.01
N ILE A 243 -0.21 -2.88 6.24
CA ILE A 243 1.15 -2.91 6.79
C ILE A 243 2.08 -3.72 5.91
N PHE A 244 1.64 -4.91 5.47
CA PHE A 244 2.42 -5.74 4.56
C PHE A 244 2.70 -5.02 3.23
N LEU A 245 1.68 -4.48 2.58
CA LEU A 245 1.83 -3.87 1.26
C LEU A 245 2.60 -2.55 1.30
N GLU A 246 2.40 -1.73 2.32
CA GLU A 246 3.20 -0.52 2.56
C GLU A 246 4.67 -0.92 2.72
N ALA A 247 4.99 -1.89 3.58
CA ALA A 247 6.38 -2.34 3.78
C ALA A 247 7.00 -2.92 2.49
N PHE A 248 6.25 -3.72 1.74
CA PHE A 248 6.71 -4.33 0.49
C PHE A 248 7.03 -3.27 -0.57
N PHE A 249 6.09 -2.36 -0.83
CA PHE A 249 6.29 -1.35 -1.87
C PHE A 249 7.23 -0.23 -1.45
N ASP A 250 7.30 0.12 -0.16
CA ASP A 250 8.33 1.02 0.35
C ASP A 250 9.72 0.40 0.13
N ALA A 251 9.89 -0.90 0.37
CA ALA A 251 11.15 -1.58 0.07
C ALA A 251 11.48 -1.60 -1.43
N ALA A 252 10.46 -1.76 -2.29
CA ALA A 252 10.62 -1.86 -3.75
C ALA A 252 10.90 -0.52 -4.41
N PHE A 253 10.15 0.54 -4.05
CA PHE A 253 10.16 1.83 -4.73
C PHE A 253 10.94 2.93 -4.00
N ARG A 254 11.08 2.82 -2.68
CA ARG A 254 11.83 3.76 -1.83
C ARG A 254 11.49 5.23 -2.10
N VAL A 255 10.23 5.57 -2.33
CA VAL A 255 9.82 6.98 -2.44
C VAL A 255 10.14 7.68 -1.10
N PRO A 256 10.68 8.92 -1.10
CA PRO A 256 11.01 9.63 0.13
C PRO A 256 9.84 9.74 1.11
N ALA A 257 10.13 9.54 2.39
CA ALA A 257 9.18 9.59 3.49
C ALA A 257 9.23 10.91 4.25
N VAL A 258 8.08 11.32 4.80
CA VAL A 258 8.02 12.43 5.76
C VAL A 258 8.72 12.05 7.07
N HIS A 259 9.23 13.04 7.81
CA HIS A 259 10.10 12.86 8.98
C HIS A 259 9.49 11.96 10.08
N GLN A 260 8.17 11.99 10.23
CA GLN A 260 7.44 11.20 11.23
C GLN A 260 7.13 9.76 10.79
N ALA A 261 7.45 9.37 9.56
CA ALA A 261 7.13 8.04 9.04
C ALA A 261 7.88 6.94 9.79
N THR A 262 7.22 5.80 10.02
CA THR A 262 7.83 4.65 10.69
C THR A 262 9.05 4.11 9.91
N ALA A 263 9.06 4.26 8.58
CA ALA A 263 10.16 3.86 7.69
C ALA A 263 11.52 4.49 8.05
N LEU A 264 11.52 5.67 8.66
CA LEU A 264 12.74 6.41 9.02
C LEU A 264 13.29 6.02 10.40
N HIS A 265 12.53 5.28 11.20
CA HIS A 265 12.86 4.92 12.57
C HIS A 265 13.37 3.47 12.69
N LEU A 266 13.94 2.93 11.61
CA LEU A 266 14.50 1.58 11.61
C LEU A 266 15.72 1.51 12.55
N PRO A 267 15.86 0.45 13.36
CA PRO A 267 17.02 0.27 14.24
C PRO A 267 18.28 -0.09 13.42
N ALA A 268 18.99 0.91 12.87
CA ALA A 268 20.31 0.76 12.26
C ALA A 268 21.08 2.10 12.20
N GLN A 269 22.42 2.03 12.19
CA GLN A 269 23.36 3.18 12.24
C GLN A 269 23.45 4.00 10.94
N THR A 270 22.61 3.75 9.94
CA THR A 270 22.63 4.48 8.66
C THR A 270 21.21 4.58 8.12
N PRO A 271 20.74 5.74 7.61
CA PRO A 271 19.39 5.85 7.09
C PRO A 271 19.28 4.98 5.82
N LEU A 272 18.61 3.83 5.97
CA LEU A 272 18.42 2.87 4.88
C LEU A 272 17.24 3.25 3.97
N TYR A 273 16.40 4.18 4.43
CA TYR A 273 15.20 4.65 3.74
C TYR A 273 15.28 6.17 3.50
N PRO A 274 14.88 6.67 2.32
CA PRO A 274 15.00 8.10 2.03
C PRO A 274 14.03 8.94 2.83
N ALA A 275 14.55 9.97 3.49
CA ALA A 275 13.78 11.05 4.06
C ALA A 275 13.57 12.17 3.03
N PHE A 276 12.42 12.82 3.07
CA PHE A 276 12.20 14.07 2.35
C PHE A 276 13.02 15.19 3.02
N ASP A 277 13.99 15.74 2.31
CA ASP A 277 14.79 16.88 2.75
C ASP A 277 14.23 18.19 2.18
N PRO A 278 13.68 19.11 3.00
CA PRO A 278 13.18 20.39 2.51
C PRO A 278 14.30 21.34 2.05
N SER A 279 15.54 21.13 2.47
CA SER A 279 16.69 21.95 2.06
C SER A 279 17.24 21.55 0.69
N HIS A 280 17.16 20.27 0.34
CA HIS A 280 17.53 19.73 -0.97
C HIS A 280 16.43 18.82 -1.52
N PRO A 281 15.25 19.36 -1.84
CA PRO A 281 14.09 18.56 -2.20
C PRO A 281 14.27 17.89 -3.56
N SER A 282 14.10 16.56 -3.62
CA SER A 282 14.07 15.80 -4.88
C SER A 282 12.84 16.14 -5.75
N ILE A 283 11.76 16.59 -5.12
CA ILE A 283 10.57 17.20 -5.72
C ILE A 283 10.06 18.29 -4.77
N SER A 284 9.36 19.32 -5.25
CA SER A 284 8.81 20.35 -4.36
C SER A 284 7.83 19.78 -3.31
N LEU A 285 7.66 20.49 -2.18
CA LEU A 285 6.71 20.06 -1.14
C LEU A 285 5.28 19.97 -1.69
N ASP A 286 4.88 20.90 -2.56
CA ASP A 286 3.56 20.91 -3.21
C ASP A 286 3.41 19.73 -4.18
N ALA A 287 4.48 19.34 -4.87
CA ALA A 287 4.50 18.13 -5.69
C ALA A 287 4.32 16.88 -4.81
N LEU A 288 5.04 16.78 -3.69
CA LEU A 288 4.90 15.66 -2.76
C LEU A 288 3.48 15.57 -2.18
N ALA A 289 2.88 16.71 -1.81
CA ALA A 289 1.50 16.79 -1.35
C ALA A 289 0.52 16.33 -2.44
N THR A 290 0.73 16.77 -3.68
CA THR A 290 -0.08 16.37 -4.85
C THR A 290 -0.01 14.87 -5.11
N VAL A 291 1.19 14.28 -5.05
CA VAL A 291 1.38 12.83 -5.18
C VAL A 291 0.60 12.09 -4.09
N THR A 292 0.76 12.53 -2.84
CA THR A 292 0.10 11.90 -1.69
C THR A 292 -1.43 11.98 -1.79
N GLN A 293 -1.97 13.16 -2.14
CA GLN A 293 -3.40 13.36 -2.33
C GLN A 293 -3.98 12.48 -3.46
N ARG A 294 -3.29 12.41 -4.60
CA ARG A 294 -3.73 11.57 -5.73
C ARG A 294 -3.66 10.08 -5.40
N ALA A 295 -2.64 9.66 -4.65
CA ALA A 295 -2.51 8.29 -4.20
C ALA A 295 -3.64 7.89 -3.23
N LEU A 296 -3.94 8.72 -2.23
CA LEU A 296 -5.06 8.49 -1.30
C LEU A 296 -6.42 8.50 -2.02
N LYS A 297 -6.59 9.37 -3.02
CA LYS A 297 -7.81 9.37 -3.84
C LYS A 297 -7.93 8.09 -4.65
N THR A 298 -6.83 7.62 -5.25
CA THR A 298 -6.78 6.36 -5.99
C THR A 298 -7.15 5.19 -5.09
N GLU A 299 -6.57 5.15 -3.89
CA GLU A 299 -6.88 4.15 -2.87
C GLU A 299 -8.38 4.09 -2.59
N ALA A 300 -9.00 5.23 -2.28
CA ALA A 300 -10.43 5.30 -1.96
C ALA A 300 -11.32 4.83 -3.13
N ILE A 301 -10.97 5.21 -4.37
CA ILE A 301 -11.71 4.79 -5.57
C ILE A 301 -11.61 3.27 -5.75
N VAL A 302 -10.38 2.73 -5.73
CA VAL A 302 -10.14 1.30 -5.97
C VAL A 302 -10.74 0.45 -4.86
N LEU A 303 -10.64 0.89 -3.61
CA LEU A 303 -11.30 0.28 -2.46
C LEU A 303 -12.81 0.20 -2.70
N SER A 304 -13.45 1.32 -3.07
CA SER A 304 -14.89 1.36 -3.34
C SER A 304 -15.33 0.46 -4.49
N LEU A 305 -14.58 0.46 -5.60
CA LEU A 305 -14.88 -0.40 -6.76
C LEU A 305 -14.73 -1.87 -6.43
N THR A 306 -13.68 -2.23 -5.69
CA THR A 306 -13.45 -3.59 -5.21
C THR A 306 -14.59 -4.03 -4.28
N GLY A 307 -15.02 -3.15 -3.37
CA GLY A 307 -16.16 -3.38 -2.51
C GLY A 307 -17.46 -3.64 -3.25
N LYS A 308 -17.75 -2.85 -4.29
CA LYS A 308 -18.91 -3.06 -5.16
C LYS A 308 -18.83 -4.40 -5.89
N ALA A 309 -17.66 -4.76 -6.41
CA ALA A 309 -17.46 -6.02 -7.12
C ALA A 309 -17.65 -7.24 -6.19
N LEU A 310 -17.10 -7.16 -4.97
CA LEU A 310 -17.18 -8.25 -3.97
C LEU A 310 -18.54 -8.35 -3.29
N ARG A 311 -19.28 -7.24 -3.10
CA ARG A 311 -20.58 -7.27 -2.41
C ARG A 311 -21.81 -7.26 -3.33
N GLY A 312 -21.67 -6.85 -4.60
CA GLY A 312 -22.83 -6.40 -5.39
C GLY A 312 -23.01 -6.95 -6.81
N GLY A 313 -22.14 -7.80 -7.36
CA GLY A 313 -22.28 -8.12 -8.79
C GLY A 313 -21.61 -9.37 -9.35
N SER A 314 -21.14 -10.30 -8.52
CA SER A 314 -20.42 -11.48 -9.03
C SER A 314 -20.70 -12.75 -8.22
N LEU A 315 -20.59 -13.91 -8.89
CA LEU A 315 -20.50 -15.24 -8.26
C LEU A 315 -19.32 -15.34 -7.26
N PHE A 316 -18.43 -14.34 -7.24
CA PHE A 316 -17.32 -14.20 -6.31
C PHE A 316 -17.68 -13.53 -4.98
N GLY A 317 -18.96 -13.23 -4.74
CA GLY A 317 -19.43 -12.67 -3.48
C GLY A 317 -18.98 -13.50 -2.29
N THR A 318 -18.22 -12.88 -1.37
CA THR A 318 -17.80 -13.54 -0.14
C THR A 318 -18.72 -13.12 0.99
N ASN A 319 -19.40 -14.07 1.65
CA ASN A 319 -20.22 -13.81 2.84
C ASN A 319 -19.40 -13.47 4.10
N ASN A 320 -18.09 -13.28 3.95
CA ASN A 320 -17.18 -12.98 5.03
C ASN A 320 -16.62 -11.56 4.85
N GLU A 321 -17.18 -10.60 5.59
CA GLU A 321 -16.78 -9.19 5.53
C GLU A 321 -15.31 -8.96 5.93
N THR A 322 -14.71 -9.83 6.74
CA THR A 322 -13.27 -9.76 7.05
C THR A 322 -12.44 -10.02 5.78
N VAL A 323 -12.83 -11.02 4.98
CA VAL A 323 -12.16 -11.31 3.70
C VAL A 323 -12.39 -10.17 2.71
N VAL A 324 -13.59 -9.61 2.67
CA VAL A 324 -13.89 -8.44 1.82
C VAL A 324 -12.99 -7.26 2.19
N ALA A 325 -12.93 -6.89 3.47
CA ALA A 325 -12.10 -5.78 3.95
C ALA A 325 -10.61 -5.99 3.65
N THR A 326 -10.14 -7.24 3.71
CA THR A 326 -8.77 -7.62 3.33
C THR A 326 -8.52 -7.39 1.84
N LEU A 327 -9.39 -7.92 0.97
CA LEU A 327 -9.26 -7.79 -0.50
C LEU A 327 -9.39 -6.34 -0.97
N GLU A 328 -10.34 -5.59 -0.41
CA GLU A 328 -10.53 -4.16 -0.64
C GLU A 328 -9.27 -3.36 -0.30
N THR A 329 -8.71 -3.61 0.88
CA THR A 329 -7.48 -2.94 1.32
C THR A 329 -6.29 -3.34 0.46
N ALA A 330 -6.19 -4.63 0.09
CA ALA A 330 -5.12 -5.11 -0.77
C ALA A 330 -5.12 -4.39 -2.13
N ALA A 331 -6.29 -4.32 -2.78
CA ALA A 331 -6.48 -3.62 -4.04
C ALA A 331 -6.19 -2.11 -3.92
N GLY A 332 -6.76 -1.45 -2.90
CA GLY A 332 -6.60 -0.02 -2.67
C GLY A 332 -5.16 0.39 -2.43
N VAL A 333 -4.48 -0.28 -1.49
CA VAL A 333 -3.08 0.02 -1.14
C VAL A 333 -2.16 -0.32 -2.31
N PHE A 334 -2.37 -1.45 -2.99
CA PHE A 334 -1.61 -1.78 -4.20
C PHE A 334 -1.66 -0.65 -5.23
N ALA A 335 -2.87 -0.18 -5.58
CA ALA A 335 -3.03 0.91 -6.54
C ALA A 335 -2.45 2.24 -6.04
N LYS A 336 -2.62 2.55 -4.75
CA LYS A 336 -2.00 3.71 -4.08
C LYS A 336 -0.49 3.73 -4.35
N LYS A 337 0.22 2.65 -4.01
CA LYS A 337 1.69 2.59 -4.09
C LYS A 337 2.23 2.75 -5.50
N LEU A 338 1.53 2.20 -6.50
CA LEU A 338 1.90 2.40 -7.90
C LEU A 338 1.75 3.86 -8.34
N VAL A 339 0.66 4.51 -7.94
CA VAL A 339 0.44 5.94 -8.23
C VAL A 339 1.43 6.83 -7.47
N GLU A 340 1.77 6.49 -6.23
CA GLU A 340 2.81 7.21 -5.46
C GLU A 340 4.16 7.19 -6.19
N HIS A 341 4.61 6.02 -6.61
CA HIS A 341 5.90 5.84 -7.27
C HIS A 341 5.97 6.58 -8.61
N GLU A 342 4.99 6.38 -9.47
CA GLU A 342 4.96 7.09 -10.74
C GLU A 342 4.77 8.60 -10.58
N GLY A 343 3.93 9.02 -9.63
CA GLY A 343 3.73 10.43 -9.35
C GLY A 343 5.02 11.11 -8.91
N PHE A 344 5.78 10.45 -8.03
CA PHE A 344 7.10 10.92 -7.63
C PHE A 344 8.05 11.04 -8.83
N CYS A 345 8.19 9.98 -9.63
CA CYS A 345 9.05 10.00 -10.82
C CYS A 345 8.63 11.04 -11.86
N TYR A 346 7.33 11.30 -12.02
CA TYR A 346 6.84 12.36 -12.91
C TYR A 346 7.30 13.73 -12.43
N PHE A 347 7.15 14.04 -11.15
CA PHE A 347 7.56 15.34 -10.60
C PHE A 347 9.08 15.51 -10.45
N GLN A 348 9.87 14.42 -10.47
CA GLN A 348 11.32 14.53 -10.60
C GLN A 348 11.75 15.10 -11.95
N VAL A 349 11.00 14.80 -13.03
CA VAL A 349 11.38 15.21 -14.39
C VAL A 349 10.61 16.43 -14.89
N THR A 350 9.48 16.76 -14.25
CA THR A 350 8.76 18.01 -14.51
C THR A 350 9.05 19.00 -13.40
N PRO A 351 9.76 20.11 -13.66
CA PRO A 351 9.90 21.17 -12.67
C PRO A 351 8.49 21.65 -12.29
N HIS A 352 8.14 21.49 -11.01
CA HIS A 352 6.93 22.09 -10.47
C HIS A 352 7.26 23.55 -10.12
N PRO A 353 6.51 24.52 -10.65
CA PRO A 353 6.76 25.94 -10.43
C PRO A 353 6.65 26.34 -8.96
#